data_AF-A0A662HBM4-F1
#
_entry.id   AF-A0A662HBM4-F1
#
_cell.length_a   1.000
_cell.length_b   1.000
_cell.length_c   1.000
_cell.angle_alpha   90.00
_cell.angle_beta   90.00
_cell.angle_gamma   90.00
#
_symmetry.space_group_name_H-M   'P 1'
#
loop_
_entity.id
_entity.type
_entity.pdbx_description
1 polymer ?
#
loop_
_entity_poly.entity_id
_entity_poly.type
_entity_poly.pdbx_seq_one_letter_code
_entity_poly.pdbx_strand_id
1 'polypeptide(L)'
;MYCEICGKKIRKVKRCKMCGRIVCESDFDEVKKICKICSLTLCELCEKQLAIGYCQRCEKLVCEDCSVKINAGYLCKNCYAYLER
;
A
#
# COMPACT_ATOMS: atom_id res chain seq x y z
N MET A 1 24.40 9.03 -2.93
CA MET A 1 23.42 7.92 -2.85
C MET A 1 22.47 8.01 -4.02
N TYR A 2 21.73 6.96 -4.34
CA TYR A 2 20.74 6.94 -5.42
C TYR A 2 19.34 6.71 -4.84
N CYS A 3 18.32 7.32 -5.43
CA CYS A 3 16.93 7.03 -5.09
C CYS A 3 16.59 5.62 -5.57
N GLU A 4 16.06 4.78 -4.68
CA GLU A 4 15.65 3.40 -5.00
C GLU A 4 14.36 3.32 -5.85
N ILE A 5 13.71 4.44 -6.14
CA ILE A 5 12.53 4.52 -7.03
C ILE A 5 12.92 5.05 -8.41
N CYS A 6 13.38 6.30 -8.50
CA CYS A 6 13.70 6.91 -9.79
C CYS A 6 15.14 6.73 -10.29
N GLY A 7 16.03 6.11 -9.50
CA GLY A 7 17.42 5.87 -9.87
C GLY A 7 18.31 7.12 -9.94
N LYS A 8 17.81 8.31 -9.62
CA LYS A 8 18.57 9.57 -9.67
C LYS A 8 19.53 9.70 -8.49
N LYS A 9 20.68 10.34 -8.71
CA LYS A 9 21.63 10.68 -7.64
C LYS A 9 21.01 11.73 -6.72
N ILE A 10 21.03 11.48 -5.41
CA ILE A 10 20.43 12.34 -4.39
C ILE A 10 21.44 12.77 -3.32
N ARG A 11 21.25 13.99 -2.82
CA ARG A 11 22.01 14.56 -1.69
C ARG A 11 21.28 14.40 -0.36
N LYS A 12 19.97 14.68 -0.35
CA LYS A 12 19.10 14.46 0.80
C LYS A 12 18.43 13.10 0.69
N VAL A 13 18.45 12.34 1.77
CA VAL A 13 17.89 10.99 1.85
C VAL A 13 16.66 11.00 2.74
N LYS A 14 15.60 10.33 2.28
CA LYS A 14 14.40 10.05 3.07
C LYS A 14 14.24 8.54 3.15
N ARG A 15 14.13 7.99 4.35
CA ARG A 15 13.93 6.55 4.57
C ARG A 15 12.45 6.28 4.78
N CYS A 16 11.87 5.38 3.98
CA CYS A 16 10.50 4.92 4.17
C CYS A 16 10.39 4.09 5.46
N LYS A 17 9.51 4.48 6.39
CA LYS A 17 9.28 3.71 7.63
C LYS A 17 8.58 2.36 7.42
N MET A 18 8.04 2.12 6.21
CA MET A 18 7.22 0.94 5.90
C MET A 18 8.00 -0.15 5.17
N CYS A 19 8.80 0.20 4.15
CA CYS A 19 9.62 -0.77 3.40
C CYS A 19 11.13 -0.56 3.54
N GLY A 20 11.57 0.49 4.24
CA GLY A 20 13.00 0.76 4.46
C GLY A 20 13.76 1.42 3.31
N ARG A 21 13.16 1.51 2.10
CA ARG A 21 13.77 2.17 0.92
C ARG A 21 14.21 3.61 1.21
N ILE A 22 15.31 3.99 0.59
CA ILE A 22 15.90 5.32 0.59
C ILE A 22 15.52 6.02 -0.73
N VAL A 23 14.80 7.13 -0.59
CA VAL A 23 14.17 7.82 -1.71
C VAL A 23 14.48 9.31 -1.70
N CYS A 24 14.31 9.95 -2.86
CA CYS A 24 14.40 11.40 -3.01
C CYS A 24 13.16 12.09 -2.39
N GLU A 25 13.22 13.41 -2.20
CA GLU A 25 12.08 14.20 -1.69
C GLU A 25 10.86 14.08 -2.61
N SER A 26 11.05 13.98 -3.94
CA SER A 26 9.94 13.84 -4.90
C SER A 26 9.25 12.48 -4.85
N ASP A 27 9.92 11.43 -4.37
CA ASP A 27 9.40 10.07 -4.26
C ASP A 27 8.99 9.72 -2.81
N PHE A 28 8.98 10.72 -1.93
CA PHE A 28 8.57 10.59 -0.54
C PHE A 28 7.23 11.31 -0.30
N ASP A 29 6.32 10.63 0.38
CA ASP A 29 5.07 11.19 0.88
C ASP A 29 5.34 11.80 2.27
N GLU A 30 5.41 13.13 2.32
CA GLU A 30 5.71 13.85 3.56
C GLU A 30 4.60 13.80 4.60
N VAL A 31 3.34 13.55 4.19
CA VAL A 31 2.21 13.45 5.12
C VAL A 31 2.21 12.10 5.81
N LYS A 32 2.30 11.02 5.03
CA LYS A 32 2.28 9.64 5.55
C LYS A 32 3.66 9.17 6.05
N LYS A 33 4.73 9.91 5.74
CA LYS A 33 6.14 9.62 6.07
C LYS A 33 6.61 8.27 5.51
N ILE A 34 6.23 7.97 4.28
CA ILE A 34 6.55 6.73 3.55
C ILE A 34 6.94 7.08 2.12
N CYS A 35 7.52 6.14 1.36
CA CYS A 35 7.73 6.37 -0.07
C CYS A 35 6.39 6.35 -0.82
N LYS A 36 6.34 7.02 -1.98
CA LYS A 36 5.13 7.08 -2.82
C LYS A 36 4.62 5.71 -3.24
N ILE A 37 5.51 4.74 -3.50
CA ILE A 37 5.11 3.36 -3.81
C ILE A 37 4.33 2.74 -2.65
N CYS A 38 4.80 2.86 -1.40
CA CYS A 38 4.05 2.39 -0.25
C CYS A 38 2.73 3.15 -0.12
N SER A 39 2.71 4.47 -0.31
CA SER A 39 1.50 5.29 -0.23
C SER A 39 0.41 4.82 -1.22
N LEU A 40 0.80 4.50 -2.45
CA LEU A 40 -0.08 4.01 -3.52
C LEU A 40 -0.53 2.54 -3.34
N THR A 41 0.15 1.78 -2.48
CA THR A 41 -0.12 0.35 -2.26
C THR A 41 -0.70 0.06 -0.88
N LEU A 42 -1.09 1.10 -0.14
CA LEU A 42 -1.82 0.92 1.12
C LEU A 42 -3.19 0.31 0.87
N CYS A 43 -3.68 -0.44 1.85
CA CYS A 43 -5.06 -0.86 1.88
C CYS A 43 -5.99 0.36 1.86
N GLU A 44 -6.91 0.39 0.91
CA GLU A 44 -7.87 1.48 0.72
C GLU A 44 -9.01 1.48 1.75
N LEU A 45 -9.05 0.49 2.66
CA LEU A 45 -10.02 0.46 3.76
C LEU A 45 -9.45 1.05 5.05
N CYS A 46 -8.20 0.72 5.39
CA CYS A 46 -7.62 1.12 6.67
C CYS A 46 -6.47 2.12 6.55
N GLU A 47 -5.85 2.24 5.37
CA GLU A 47 -4.65 3.06 5.11
C GLU A 47 -3.47 2.82 6.07
N LYS A 48 -3.46 1.67 6.79
CA LYS A 48 -2.47 1.33 7.82
C LYS A 48 -1.44 0.30 7.35
N GLN A 49 -1.86 -0.65 6.53
CA GLN A 49 -1.04 -1.76 6.05
C GLN A 49 -0.95 -1.75 4.53
N LEU A 50 0.12 -2.35 3.99
CA LEU A 50 0.25 -2.63 2.57
C LEU A 50 -0.80 -3.66 2.15
N ALA A 51 -1.35 -3.47 0.96
CA ALA A 51 -2.28 -4.40 0.37
C ALA A 51 -1.57 -5.69 -0.04
N ILE A 52 -2.23 -6.82 0.19
CA ILE A 52 -1.79 -8.15 -0.24
C ILE A 52 -2.47 -8.59 -1.55
N GLY A 53 -3.47 -7.83 -1.99
CA GLY A 53 -4.25 -8.07 -3.19
C GLY A 53 -5.36 -7.03 -3.34
N TYR A 54 -6.34 -7.33 -4.18
CA TYR A 54 -7.51 -6.50 -4.42
C TYR A 54 -8.80 -7.29 -4.17
N CYS A 55 -9.86 -6.59 -3.77
CA CYS A 55 -11.18 -7.17 -3.65
C CYS A 55 -11.71 -7.56 -5.04
N GLN A 56 -12.05 -8.84 -5.25
CA GLN A 56 -12.57 -9.32 -6.54
C GLN A 56 -13.92 -8.71 -6.94
N ARG A 57 -14.62 -8.03 -6.02
CA ARG A 57 -15.92 -7.40 -6.26
C ARG A 57 -15.85 -5.89 -6.48
N CYS A 58 -15.05 -5.17 -5.71
CA CYS A 58 -14.98 -3.71 -5.75
C CYS A 58 -13.60 -3.15 -6.11
N GLU A 59 -12.65 -4.03 -6.44
CA GLU A 59 -11.31 -3.73 -6.97
C GLU A 59 -10.40 -2.94 -6.03
N LYS A 60 -10.89 -2.55 -4.85
CA LYS A 60 -10.09 -1.90 -3.82
C LYS A 60 -8.93 -2.76 -3.36
N LEU A 61 -7.77 -2.15 -3.16
CA LEU A 61 -6.61 -2.73 -2.51
C LEU A 61 -6.92 -3.08 -1.05
N VAL A 62 -6.65 -4.32 -0.66
CA VAL A 62 -6.98 -4.84 0.66
C VAL A 62 -5.77 -5.49 1.34
N CYS A 63 -5.59 -5.22 2.63
CA CYS A 63 -4.65 -5.96 3.47
C CYS A 63 -5.28 -7.24 4.02
N GLU A 64 -4.46 -8.06 4.68
CA GLU A 64 -4.88 -9.29 5.33
C GLU A 64 -6.01 -9.05 6.35
N ASP A 65 -5.87 -8.04 7.21
CA ASP A 65 -6.86 -7.72 8.25
C ASP A 65 -8.20 -7.22 7.71
N CYS A 66 -8.23 -6.67 6.49
CA CYS A 66 -9.43 -6.05 5.90
C CYS A 66 -10.09 -6.90 4.83
N SER A 67 -9.59 -8.11 4.59
CA SER A 67 -10.11 -9.04 3.60
C SER A 67 -10.39 -10.42 4.16
N VAL A 68 -11.19 -11.17 3.41
CA VAL A 68 -11.42 -12.60 3.59
C VAL A 68 -10.96 -13.28 2.31
N LYS A 69 -10.14 -14.33 2.44
CA LYS A 69 -9.71 -15.12 1.30
C LYS A 69 -10.84 -16.05 0.86
N ILE A 70 -11.24 -15.96 -0.41
CA ILE A 70 -12.27 -16.79 -1.01
C ILE A 70 -11.65 -17.47 -2.24
N ASN A 71 -11.51 -18.79 -2.19
CA ASN A 71 -10.78 -19.57 -3.20
C ASN A 71 -9.38 -18.99 -3.45
N ALA A 72 -9.08 -18.63 -4.70
CA ALA A 72 -7.81 -18.05 -5.12
C ALA A 72 -7.75 -16.52 -5.00
N GLY A 73 -8.82 -15.86 -4.53
CA GLY A 73 -8.90 -14.39 -4.46
C GLY A 73 -9.30 -13.85 -3.09
N TYR A 74 -9.56 -12.55 -3.05
CA TYR A 74 -9.89 -11.81 -1.82
C TYR A 74 -11.21 -11.06 -1.99
N LEU A 75 -12.03 -11.04 -0.93
CA LEU A 75 -13.14 -10.10 -0.79
C LEU A 75 -12.86 -9.17 0.39
N CYS A 76 -13.13 -7.88 0.24
CA CYS A 76 -13.06 -6.97 1.37
C CYS A 76 -14.21 -7.27 2.36
N LYS A 77 -14.00 -6.99 3.64
CA LYS A 77 -15.00 -7.25 4.70
C LYS A 77 -16.36 -6.60 4.41
N ASN A 78 -16.37 -5.42 3.80
CA ASN A 78 -17.61 -4.75 3.40
C ASN A 78 -18.37 -5.58 2.36
N CYS A 79 -17.69 -6.03 1.29
CA CYS A 79 -18.30 -6.86 0.25
C CYS A 79 -18.74 -8.24 0.75
N TYR A 80 -17.98 -8.84 1.67
CA TYR A 80 -18.32 -10.11 2.28
C TYR A 80 -19.61 -10.01 3.11
N ALA A 81 -19.76 -8.96 3.93
CA ALA A 81 -20.97 -8.73 4.74
C ALA A 81 -22.25 -8.54 3.92
N TYR A 82 -22.15 -8.13 2.64
CA TYR A 82 -23.31 -8.06 1.73
C TYR A 82 -23.74 -9.42 1.17
N LEU A 83 -22.90 -10.46 1.24
CA LEU A 83 -23.22 -11.80 0.72
C LEU A 83 -23.88 -12.72 1.77
N GLU A 84 -23.72 -12.40 3.05
CA GLU A 84 -24.38 -13.11 4.17
C GLU A 84 -25.79 -12.60 4.47
N ARG A 85 -26.31 -11.69 3.64
CA ARG A 85 -27.68 -11.15 3.70
C ARG A 85 -28.51 -11.71 2.55
#